data_AF-A0A382UQG3-F1
#
_entry.id   AF-A0A382UQG3-F1
#
_cell.length_a   1.000
_cell.length_b   1.000
_cell.length_c   1.000
_cell.angle_alpha   90.00
_cell.angle_beta   90.00
_cell.angle_gamma   90.00
#
_symmetry.space_group_name_H-M   'P 1'
#
loop_
_entity.id
_entity.type
_entity.pdbx_description
1 polymer ?
#
loop_
_entity_poly.entity_id
_entity_poly.type
_entity_poly.pdbx_seq_one_letter_code
_entity_poly.pdbx_strand_id
1 'polypeptide(L)'
;MLKKIFLILGLILSPSIFSSEYTQCDFNEELGKGNNELISSYREKAFDTCLKCEGNSCKINAFAPKSPNDNICKHLFCKPINKRKIQGEEIPTDLTTGFSKFEFSYKITEKGRISDVEIISLEGVMNQREAYRWTKTVTKRIVYLPLEIKGKTYEITNLKSNLAANPGPFDGG
;
A
#
# COMPACT_ATOMS: atom_id res chain seq x y z
N MET A 1 41.35 -52.70 -9.39
CA MET A 1 40.21 -52.17 -8.60
C MET A 1 40.24 -50.65 -8.70
N LEU A 2 39.33 -50.04 -9.48
CA LEU A 2 39.26 -48.59 -9.67
C LEU A 2 37.92 -48.10 -9.09
N LYS A 3 38.01 -47.34 -8.00
CA LYS A 3 36.86 -46.72 -7.32
C LYS A 3 36.22 -45.69 -8.26
N LYS A 4 34.94 -45.88 -8.60
CA LYS A 4 34.12 -44.88 -9.31
C LYS A 4 33.88 -43.69 -8.37
N ILE A 5 34.44 -42.53 -8.72
CA ILE A 5 34.11 -41.25 -8.09
C ILE A 5 32.93 -40.68 -8.88
N PHE A 6 31.75 -40.70 -8.27
CA PHE A 6 30.61 -39.94 -8.76
C PHE A 6 30.75 -38.49 -8.28
N LEU A 7 31.06 -37.57 -9.19
CA LEU A 7 30.97 -36.14 -8.96
C LEU A 7 29.48 -35.74 -9.05
N ILE A 8 28.83 -35.59 -7.91
CA ILE A 8 27.49 -35.00 -7.81
C ILE A 8 27.68 -33.48 -7.96
N LEU A 9 27.36 -32.96 -9.14
CA LEU A 9 27.26 -31.54 -9.42
C LEU A 9 26.01 -31.02 -8.69
N GLY A 10 26.19 -30.50 -7.47
CA GLY A 10 25.13 -29.85 -6.73
C GLY A 10 24.71 -28.57 -7.45
N LEU A 11 23.60 -28.63 -8.19
CA LEU A 11 22.90 -27.45 -8.68
C LEU A 11 22.39 -26.69 -7.44
N ILE A 12 23.10 -25.64 -7.05
CA ILE A 12 22.60 -24.68 -6.08
C ILE A 12 21.49 -23.91 -6.79
N LEU A 13 20.28 -24.47 -6.77
CA LEU A 13 19.07 -23.70 -6.97
C LEU A 13 18.96 -22.79 -5.75
N SER A 14 19.60 -21.63 -5.82
CA SER A 14 19.28 -20.54 -4.92
C SER A 14 17.79 -20.24 -5.11
N PRO A 15 16.94 -20.39 -4.08
CA PRO A 15 15.64 -19.76 -4.14
C PRO A 15 15.96 -18.27 -4.22
N SER A 16 15.68 -17.66 -5.37
CA SER A 16 15.48 -16.22 -5.41
C SER A 16 14.40 -15.96 -4.38
N ILE A 17 14.81 -15.46 -3.21
CA ILE A 17 13.90 -14.89 -2.23
C ILE A 17 13.23 -13.76 -3.02
N PHE A 18 12.05 -14.05 -3.57
CA PHE A 18 11.13 -13.05 -4.06
C PHE A 18 10.73 -12.27 -2.81
N SER A 19 11.59 -11.35 -2.39
CA SER A 19 11.16 -10.21 -1.61
C SER A 19 10.15 -9.53 -2.51
N SER A 20 8.86 -9.73 -2.24
CA SER A 20 7.84 -8.85 -2.75
C SER A 20 8.10 -7.50 -2.09
N GLU A 21 8.99 -6.70 -2.68
CA GLU A 21 9.27 -5.37 -2.18
C GLU A 21 7.98 -4.57 -2.27
N TYR A 22 7.34 -4.39 -1.12
CA TYR A 22 6.18 -3.54 -1.01
C TYR A 22 6.57 -2.11 -1.35
N THR A 23 5.76 -1.44 -2.17
CA THR A 23 5.94 -0.02 -2.43
C THR A 23 5.42 0.78 -1.24
N GLN A 24 6.31 1.54 -0.61
CA GLN A 24 5.95 2.48 0.46
C GLN A 24 5.16 3.66 -0.13
N CYS A 25 3.89 3.77 0.24
CA CYS A 25 3.01 4.89 -0.11
C CYS A 25 2.75 5.77 1.12
N ASP A 26 2.54 7.07 0.89
CA ASP A 26 2.04 8.02 1.89
C ASP A 26 0.70 8.57 1.42
N PHE A 27 -0.36 8.32 2.19
CA PHE A 27 -1.72 8.80 1.91
C PHE A 27 -2.07 10.09 2.69
N ASN A 28 -1.10 10.74 3.34
CA ASN A 28 -1.32 12.03 4.00
C ASN A 28 -1.37 13.19 3.01
N GLU A 29 -0.80 13.02 1.82
CA GLU A 29 -0.85 14.00 0.75
C GLU A 29 -1.87 13.58 -0.32
N GLU A 30 -2.88 14.41 -0.54
CA GLU A 30 -3.86 14.24 -1.63
C GLU A 30 -3.32 14.83 -2.94
N LEU A 31 -3.76 14.29 -4.09
CA LEU A 31 -3.55 14.89 -5.41
C LEU A 31 -4.34 16.19 -5.63
N GLY A 32 -5.26 16.53 -4.71
CA GLY A 32 -6.19 17.65 -4.83
C GLY A 32 -7.48 17.26 -5.56
N LYS A 33 -8.55 18.00 -5.28
CA LYS A 33 -9.87 17.79 -5.89
C LYS A 33 -9.98 18.51 -7.23
N GLY A 34 -10.65 17.90 -8.21
CA GLY A 34 -11.17 18.59 -9.40
C GLY A 34 -10.43 18.38 -10.72
N ASN A 35 -9.28 17.70 -10.75
CA ASN A 35 -8.48 17.53 -11.98
C ASN A 35 -8.31 16.05 -12.39
N ASN A 36 -9.37 15.25 -12.29
CA ASN A 36 -9.32 13.81 -12.59
C ASN A 36 -8.83 13.51 -14.01
N GLU A 37 -9.27 14.28 -15.02
CA GLU A 37 -8.85 14.10 -16.41
C GLU A 37 -7.34 14.31 -16.59
N LEU A 38 -6.79 15.36 -15.96
CA LEU A 38 -5.37 15.65 -16.00
C LEU A 38 -4.55 14.54 -15.31
N ILE A 39 -5.02 14.08 -14.15
CA ILE A 39 -4.39 12.96 -13.43
C ILE A 39 -4.40 11.70 -14.30
N SER A 40 -5.54 11.37 -14.92
CA SER A 40 -5.66 10.24 -15.84
C SER A 40 -4.71 10.37 -17.03
N SER A 41 -4.60 11.55 -17.64
CA SER A 41 -3.67 11.78 -18.76
C SER A 41 -2.21 11.55 -18.37
N TYR A 42 -1.78 11.99 -17.18
CA TYR A 42 -0.43 11.73 -16.70
C TYR A 42 -0.22 10.25 -16.35
N ARG A 43 -1.21 9.59 -15.74
CA ARG A 43 -1.15 8.16 -15.46
C ARG A 43 -1.05 7.33 -16.73
N GLU A 44 -1.76 7.70 -17.79
CA GLU A 44 -1.67 7.04 -19.09
C GLU A 44 -0.26 7.16 -19.69
N LYS A 45 0.32 8.36 -19.68
CA LYS A 45 1.70 8.58 -20.17
C LYS A 45 2.73 7.83 -19.34
N ALA A 46 2.49 7.70 -18.04
CA ALA A 46 3.42 7.07 -17.11
C ALA A 46 3.18 5.56 -16.92
N PHE A 47 2.14 4.98 -17.54
CA PHE A 47 1.66 3.64 -17.23
C PHE A 47 2.75 2.57 -17.37
N ASP A 48 3.37 2.46 -18.55
CA ASP A 48 4.38 1.44 -18.84
C ASP A 48 5.69 1.66 -18.07
N THR A 49 6.00 2.93 -17.75
CA THR A 49 7.18 3.28 -16.95
C THR A 49 6.97 2.90 -15.48
N CYS A 50 5.80 3.22 -14.92
CA CYS A 50 5.55 3.12 -13.49
C CYS A 50 4.97 1.80 -13.05
N LEU A 51 4.30 1.05 -13.92
CA LEU A 51 3.57 -0.16 -13.55
C LEU A 51 4.02 -1.37 -14.37
N LYS A 52 4.03 -2.52 -13.71
CA LYS A 52 4.12 -3.84 -14.35
C LYS A 52 2.86 -4.62 -13.99
N CYS A 53 2.12 -5.05 -15.01
CA CYS A 53 0.81 -5.65 -14.83
C CYS A 53 0.77 -7.10 -15.36
N GLU A 54 0.11 -7.96 -14.59
CA GLU A 54 -0.26 -9.33 -14.97
C GLU A 54 -1.79 -9.41 -14.95
N GLY A 55 -2.41 -9.46 -16.14
CA GLY A 55 -3.86 -9.34 -16.28
C GLY A 55 -4.35 -7.94 -15.89
N ASN A 56 -5.15 -7.83 -14.82
CA ASN A 56 -5.67 -6.56 -14.28
C ASN A 56 -4.94 -6.14 -12.99
N SER A 57 -3.99 -6.94 -12.51
CA SER A 57 -3.27 -6.66 -11.28
C SER A 57 -1.92 -6.06 -11.60
N CYS A 58 -1.68 -4.84 -11.13
CA CYS A 58 -0.46 -4.09 -11.36
C CYS A 58 0.35 -3.96 -10.08
N LYS A 59 1.68 -3.89 -10.23
CA LYS A 59 2.62 -3.49 -9.20
C LYS A 59 3.38 -2.25 -9.67
N ILE A 60 3.72 -1.37 -8.75
CA ILE A 60 4.61 -0.24 -9.05
C ILE A 60 6.02 -0.79 -9.29
N ASN A 61 6.65 -0.36 -10.37
CA ASN A 61 8.03 -0.72 -10.68
C ASN A 61 8.96 -0.24 -9.58
N ALA A 62 9.94 -1.08 -9.22
CA ALA A 62 10.94 -0.72 -8.23
C ALA A 62 11.93 0.30 -8.81
N PHE A 63 12.11 1.40 -8.10
CA PHE A 63 13.09 2.42 -8.41
C PHE A 63 13.96 2.70 -7.19
N ALA A 64 15.15 3.27 -7.42
CA ALA A 64 15.96 3.76 -6.32
C ALA A 64 15.13 4.77 -5.48
N PRO A 65 15.08 4.63 -4.15
CA PRO A 65 14.29 5.51 -3.29
C PRO A 65 14.61 6.98 -3.54
N LYS A 66 13.57 7.82 -3.65
CA LYS A 66 13.67 9.27 -3.90
C LYS A 66 14.21 9.68 -5.28
N SER A 67 14.46 8.74 -6.19
CA SER A 67 14.76 9.06 -7.59
C SER A 67 13.59 9.78 -8.26
N PRO A 68 13.81 10.52 -9.37
CA PRO A 68 12.73 11.17 -10.10
C PRO A 68 11.59 10.22 -10.47
N ASN A 69 11.92 8.99 -10.91
CA ASN A 69 10.94 7.96 -11.24
C ASN A 69 10.19 7.45 -10.00
N ASP A 70 10.88 7.19 -8.88
CA ASP A 70 10.24 6.80 -7.63
C ASP A 70 9.22 7.85 -7.18
N ASN A 71 9.62 9.12 -7.20
CA ASN A 71 8.79 10.25 -6.79
C ASN A 71 7.57 10.42 -7.69
N ILE A 72 7.75 10.40 -9.02
CA ILE A 72 6.63 10.62 -9.95
C ILE A 72 5.65 9.45 -9.95
N CYS A 73 6.14 8.21 -9.89
CA CYS A 73 5.29 7.03 -9.85
C CYS A 73 4.49 6.96 -8.55
N LYS A 74 5.11 7.22 -7.39
CA LYS A 74 4.39 7.31 -6.12
C LYS A 74 3.41 8.49 -6.12
N HIS A 75 3.80 9.65 -6.66
CA HIS A 75 2.89 10.78 -6.77
C HIS A 75 1.63 10.41 -7.54
N LEU A 76 1.77 9.81 -8.73
CA LEU A 76 0.63 9.48 -9.58
C LEU A 76 -0.21 8.31 -9.06
N PHE A 77 0.40 7.28 -8.46
CA PHE A 77 -0.28 6.01 -8.17
C PHE A 77 -0.47 5.70 -6.67
N CYS A 78 0.29 6.33 -5.76
CA CYS A 78 0.16 6.14 -4.30
C CYS A 78 -0.66 7.22 -3.57
N LYS A 79 -0.94 8.37 -4.20
CA LYS A 79 -1.68 9.47 -3.56
C LYS A 79 -3.19 9.37 -3.81
N PRO A 80 -4.03 9.50 -2.77
CA PRO A 80 -5.47 9.54 -2.94
C PRO A 80 -5.94 10.87 -3.55
N ILE A 81 -7.16 10.88 -4.10
CA ILE A 81 -7.82 12.13 -4.54
C ILE A 81 -8.69 12.76 -3.45
N ASN A 82 -9.01 11.99 -2.41
CA ASN A 82 -9.83 12.44 -1.31
C ASN A 82 -9.62 11.56 -0.07
N LYS A 83 -9.48 12.20 1.09
CA LYS A 83 -9.43 11.60 2.42
C LYS A 83 -10.44 12.33 3.29
N ARG A 84 -11.60 11.70 3.49
CA ARG A 84 -12.64 12.26 4.37
C ARG A 84 -12.11 12.28 5.82
N LYS A 85 -12.43 13.35 6.56
CA LYS A 85 -12.17 13.44 8.00
C LYS A 85 -12.85 12.31 8.77
N ILE A 86 -12.23 11.93 9.88
CA ILE A 86 -12.76 10.94 10.80
C ILE A 86 -13.87 11.59 11.63
N GLN A 87 -15.07 11.01 11.64
CA GLN A 87 -16.11 11.39 12.60
C GLN A 87 -15.94 10.63 13.90
N GLY A 88 -16.28 11.26 15.04
CA GLY A 88 -16.08 10.69 16.38
C GLY A 88 -16.74 9.33 16.57
N GLU A 89 -17.98 9.18 16.11
CA GLU A 89 -18.76 7.93 16.12
C GLU A 89 -18.11 6.76 15.36
N GLU A 90 -17.16 7.04 14.46
CA GLU A 90 -16.46 6.02 13.68
C GLU A 90 -15.17 5.53 14.35
N ILE A 91 -14.74 6.19 15.43
CA ILE A 91 -13.56 5.84 16.22
C ILE A 91 -13.97 4.67 17.13
N PRO A 92 -13.29 3.50 17.07
CA PRO A 92 -13.59 2.40 17.99
C PRO A 92 -13.41 2.88 19.43
N THR A 93 -14.42 2.69 20.27
CA THR A 93 -14.49 3.24 21.63
C THR A 93 -13.71 2.44 22.67
N ASP A 94 -13.29 1.23 22.30
CA ASP A 94 -12.61 0.26 23.15
C ASP A 94 -11.12 0.12 22.79
N LEU A 95 -10.51 1.18 22.26
CA LEU A 95 -9.07 1.20 21.98
C LEU A 95 -8.28 1.50 23.25
N THR A 96 -7.23 0.72 23.47
CA THR A 96 -6.26 0.98 24.52
C THR A 96 -5.67 2.39 24.37
N THR A 97 -5.81 3.20 25.42
CA THR A 97 -5.31 4.58 25.47
C THR A 97 -3.78 4.59 25.40
N GLY A 98 -3.25 5.50 24.59
CA GLY A 98 -1.81 5.70 24.43
C GLY A 98 -1.32 5.52 23.01
N PHE A 99 -0.02 5.69 22.83
CA PHE A 99 0.59 5.79 21.52
C PHE A 99 0.85 4.42 20.88
N SER A 100 0.58 4.29 19.59
CA SER A 100 0.97 3.14 18.77
C SER A 100 1.35 3.57 17.35
N LYS A 101 2.32 2.89 16.75
CA LYS A 101 2.70 2.99 15.34
C LYS A 101 2.63 1.61 14.71
N PHE A 102 2.19 1.55 13.46
CA PHE A 102 2.15 0.29 12.73
C PHE A 102 2.30 0.49 11.23
N GLU A 103 3.00 -0.47 10.62
CA GLU A 103 3.09 -0.64 9.18
C GLU A 103 2.04 -1.67 8.74
N PHE A 104 1.39 -1.43 7.62
CA PHE A 104 0.40 -2.35 7.06
C PHE A 104 0.52 -2.44 5.55
N SER A 105 0.28 -3.63 5.00
CA SER A 105 0.11 -3.87 3.57
C SER A 105 -1.33 -3.61 3.15
N TYR A 106 -1.53 -3.30 1.87
CA TYR A 106 -2.84 -3.18 1.27
C TYR A 106 -2.78 -3.25 -0.26
N LYS A 107 -3.96 -3.24 -0.89
CA LYS A 107 -4.12 -2.97 -2.32
C LYS A 107 -5.11 -1.83 -2.58
N ILE A 108 -4.98 -1.19 -3.74
CA ILE A 108 -5.97 -0.30 -4.31
C ILE A 108 -6.78 -1.12 -5.32
N THR A 109 -8.08 -1.28 -5.07
CA THR A 109 -8.99 -2.02 -5.96
C THR A 109 -9.23 -1.28 -7.28
N GLU A 110 -9.80 -1.97 -8.27
CA GLU A 110 -10.26 -1.37 -9.54
C GLU A 110 -11.22 -0.18 -9.35
N LYS A 111 -11.90 -0.10 -8.20
CA LYS A 111 -12.81 1.02 -7.83
C LYS A 111 -12.11 2.14 -7.04
N GLY A 112 -10.79 2.11 -6.91
CA GLY A 112 -10.02 3.11 -6.17
C GLY A 112 -10.21 3.05 -4.64
N ARG A 113 -10.60 1.89 -4.09
CA ARG A 113 -10.75 1.68 -2.64
C ARG A 113 -9.61 0.84 -2.08
N ILE A 114 -9.26 1.06 -0.82
CA ILE A 114 -8.31 0.21 -0.10
C ILE A 114 -8.97 -1.10 0.32
N SER A 115 -8.33 -2.24 0.03
CA SER A 115 -8.70 -3.57 0.54
C SER A 115 -7.46 -4.38 0.93
N ASP A 116 -7.67 -5.61 1.39
CA ASP A 116 -6.61 -6.59 1.74
C ASP A 116 -5.58 -6.01 2.71
N VAL A 117 -6.10 -5.37 3.76
CA VAL A 117 -5.27 -4.74 4.80
C VAL A 117 -4.70 -5.82 5.72
N GLU A 118 -3.37 -5.86 5.88
CA GLU A 118 -2.70 -6.71 6.85
C GLU A 118 -1.68 -5.92 7.65
N ILE A 119 -1.65 -6.09 8.97
CA ILE A 119 -0.65 -5.43 9.84
C ILE A 119 0.68 -6.19 9.70
N ILE A 120 1.73 -5.49 9.26
CA ILE A 120 3.08 -6.03 9.06
C ILE A 120 3.90 -5.91 10.34
N SER A 121 3.86 -4.73 10.97
CA SER A 121 4.59 -4.44 12.21
C SER A 121 3.79 -3.52 13.10
N LEU A 122 4.01 -3.63 14.41
CA LEU A 122 3.28 -2.90 15.44
C LEU A 122 4.19 -2.61 16.62
N GLU A 123 4.18 -1.36 17.05
CA GLU A 123 4.90 -0.84 18.22
C GLU A 123 3.92 0.00 19.04
N GLY A 124 3.92 -0.18 20.38
CA GLY A 124 3.12 0.61 21.31
C GLY A 124 2.07 -0.21 22.06
N VAL A 125 1.01 0.47 22.51
CA VAL A 125 0.03 -0.09 23.44
C VAL A 125 -1.07 -0.94 22.78
N MET A 126 -1.39 -0.69 21.52
CA MET A 126 -2.41 -1.46 20.79
C MET A 126 -1.92 -2.87 20.54
N ASN A 127 -2.84 -3.83 20.58
CA ASN A 127 -2.65 -5.16 20.01
C ASN A 127 -2.98 -5.19 18.50
N GLN A 128 -2.67 -6.30 17.84
CA GLN A 128 -2.85 -6.44 16.40
C GLN A 128 -4.31 -6.27 15.94
N ARG A 129 -5.29 -6.71 16.74
CA ARG A 129 -6.72 -6.54 16.45
C ARG A 129 -7.13 -5.07 16.52
N GLU A 130 -6.65 -4.32 17.52
CA GLU A 130 -6.90 -2.89 17.66
C GLU A 130 -6.26 -2.10 16.50
N ALA A 131 -5.00 -2.38 16.19
CA ALA A 131 -4.29 -1.76 15.07
C ALA A 131 -5.00 -2.03 13.73
N TYR A 132 -5.47 -3.27 13.50
CA TYR A 132 -6.26 -3.61 12.32
C TYR A 132 -7.58 -2.82 12.26
N ARG A 133 -8.36 -2.77 13.35
CA ARG A 133 -9.61 -1.99 13.39
C ARG A 133 -9.36 -0.51 13.15
N TRP A 134 -8.34 0.08 13.77
CA TRP A 134 -7.95 1.46 13.52
C TRP A 134 -7.61 1.69 12.05
N THR A 135 -6.79 0.81 11.47
CA THR A 135 -6.37 0.89 10.07
C THR A 135 -7.57 0.83 9.13
N LYS A 136 -8.52 -0.09 9.35
CA LYS A 136 -9.76 -0.17 8.57
C LYS A 136 -10.61 1.09 8.73
N THR A 137 -10.69 1.62 9.95
CA THR A 137 -11.38 2.87 10.25
C THR A 137 -10.75 4.03 9.48
N VAL A 138 -9.43 4.18 9.43
CA VAL A 138 -8.77 5.24 8.64
C VAL A 138 -8.94 5.00 7.13
N THR A 139 -8.58 3.81 6.65
CA THR A 139 -8.47 3.50 5.22
C THR A 139 -9.81 3.50 4.47
N LYS A 140 -10.95 3.20 5.13
CA LYS A 140 -12.28 3.26 4.49
C LYS A 140 -12.64 4.65 3.94
N ARG A 141 -11.98 5.69 4.42
CA ARG A 141 -12.21 7.10 4.04
C ARG A 141 -11.28 7.60 2.94
N ILE A 142 -10.28 6.79 2.59
CA ILE A 142 -9.32 7.10 1.54
C ILE A 142 -9.91 6.61 0.21
N VAL A 143 -9.96 7.52 -0.75
CA VAL A 143 -10.45 7.25 -2.10
C VAL A 143 -9.37 7.65 -3.09
N TYR A 144 -8.99 6.68 -3.92
CA TYR A 144 -8.13 6.86 -5.07
C TYR A 144 -8.98 7.09 -6.31
N LEU A 145 -8.43 7.83 -7.28
CA LEU A 145 -8.97 7.80 -8.63
C LEU A 145 -8.76 6.38 -9.19
N PRO A 146 -9.81 5.69 -9.66
CA PRO A 146 -9.67 4.40 -10.35
C PRO A 146 -8.60 4.45 -11.44
N LEU A 147 -7.80 3.40 -11.55
CA LEU A 147 -6.81 3.30 -12.61
C LEU A 147 -7.48 2.71 -13.85
N GLU A 148 -7.84 3.58 -14.80
CA GLU A 148 -8.41 3.19 -16.08
C GLU A 148 -7.48 3.63 -17.21
N ILE A 149 -6.99 2.68 -18.00
CA ILE A 149 -6.15 2.93 -19.18
C ILE A 149 -6.81 2.27 -20.37
N LYS A 150 -7.16 3.06 -21.39
CA LYS A 150 -7.77 2.59 -22.64
C LYS A 150 -9.02 1.72 -22.40
N GLY A 151 -9.89 2.14 -21.47
CA GLY A 151 -11.14 1.44 -21.14
C GLY A 151 -10.98 0.19 -20.27
N LYS A 152 -9.77 -0.11 -19.80
CA LYS A 152 -9.48 -1.23 -18.89
C LYS A 152 -9.12 -0.72 -17.51
N THR A 153 -9.77 -1.26 -16.48
CA THR A 153 -9.49 -0.95 -15.08
C THR A 153 -8.49 -1.90 -14.46
N TYR A 154 -7.69 -1.40 -13.52
CA TYR A 154 -6.63 -2.16 -12.86
C TYR A 154 -6.68 -1.98 -11.35
N GLU A 155 -6.30 -3.04 -10.62
CA GLU A 155 -5.93 -2.94 -9.22
C GLU A 155 -4.42 -2.72 -9.08
N ILE A 156 -3.99 -2.10 -7.98
CA ILE A 156 -2.58 -1.90 -7.64
C ILE A 156 -2.29 -2.64 -6.32
N THR A 157 -1.39 -3.60 -6.38
CA THR A 157 -1.04 -4.51 -5.27
C THR A 157 0.36 -4.23 -4.74
N ASN A 158 0.77 -5.00 -3.72
CA ASN A 158 2.07 -4.86 -3.04
C ASN A 158 2.33 -3.44 -2.54
N LEU A 159 1.33 -2.80 -1.94
CA LEU A 159 1.48 -1.48 -1.33
C LEU A 159 1.62 -1.63 0.17
N LYS A 160 2.37 -0.72 0.79
CA LYS A 160 2.41 -0.60 2.25
C LYS A 160 2.43 0.84 2.68
N SER A 161 1.99 1.09 3.90
CA SER A 161 2.03 2.41 4.50
C SER A 161 2.12 2.35 6.02
N ASN A 162 2.33 3.50 6.65
CA ASN A 162 2.47 3.65 8.09
C ASN A 162 1.29 4.45 8.67
N LEU A 163 0.83 4.05 9.84
CA LEU A 163 -0.10 4.81 10.66
C LEU A 163 0.46 5.01 12.05
N ALA A 164 0.06 6.12 12.66
CA ALA A 164 0.18 6.35 14.09
C ALA A 164 -1.22 6.58 14.67
N ALA A 165 -1.44 6.09 15.88
CA ALA A 165 -2.64 6.31 16.66
C ALA A 165 -2.25 6.75 18.07
N ASN A 166 -2.97 7.72 18.61
CA ASN A 166 -2.88 8.11 20.00
C ASN A 166 -4.29 8.36 20.54
N PRO A 167 -5.16 7.33 20.63
CA PRO A 167 -6.46 7.48 21.25
C PRO A 167 -6.28 7.97 22.69
N GLY A 168 -6.95 9.08 23.02
CA GLY A 168 -7.06 9.57 24.39
C GLY A 168 -8.19 8.85 25.15
N PRO A 169 -8.41 9.20 26.42
CA PRO A 169 -9.68 8.92 27.08
C PRO A 169 -10.81 9.48 26.20
N PHE A 170 -11.84 8.68 25.94
CA PHE A 170 -13.06 9.21 25.33
C PHE A 170 -13.79 10.00 26.41
N ASP A 171 -13.61 11.32 26.39
CA ASP A 171 -14.41 12.24 27.19
C ASP A 171 -15.83 12.19 26.59
N GLY A 172 -16.64 11.28 27.10
CA GLY A 172 -18.03 11.11 26.67
C GLY A 172 -18.88 12.29 27.13
N GLY A 173 -18.83 13.40 26.38
CA GLY A 173 -19.71 14.56 26.58
C GLY A 173 -19.18 15.61 27.54
#